data_AF-A0A7X7XVV7-F1
#
_entry.id   AF-A0A7X7XVV7-F1
#
_cell.length_a   1.000
_cell.length_b   1.000
_cell.length_c   1.000
_cell.angle_alpha   90.00
_cell.angle_beta   90.00
_cell.angle_gamma   90.00
#
_symmetry.space_group_name_H-M   'P 1'
#
loop_
_entity.id
_entity.type
_entity.pdbx_description
1 polymer ?
#
loop_
_entity_poly.entity_id
_entity_poly.type
_entity_poly.pdbx_seq_one_letter_code
_entity_poly.pdbx_strand_id
1 'polypeptide(L)'
;MRPLKIILFILFVFVLLIGMYLFLDLNHWSKKDINDYTEVLLPQPIHSIKDGLNYAEERAKTWHKGAILINIGVSFEDKKSFEDKQGIISYQFYVLNEDFFGWKHNTCDVFIDMQKQSIVRFLFFHGLLKGGRDELDTSEWKIDVSDVVDIVKNNNKGFMDQLDDAAVIILHTGKRKWTLDVLKDTDSSRAIIARMIFDPQTGKIIEEESFH
;
A
#
# COMPACT_ATOMS: atom_id res chain seq x y z
N MET A 1 18.76 -59.76 -11.74
CA MET A 1 17.42 -59.22 -11.41
C MET A 1 17.34 -58.34 -10.15
N ARG A 2 18.31 -58.36 -9.21
CA ARG A 2 18.29 -57.48 -8.01
C ARG A 2 18.58 -55.97 -8.26
N PRO A 3 19.49 -55.55 -9.16
CA PRO A 3 19.83 -54.13 -9.29
C PRO A 3 18.71 -53.31 -9.94
N LEU A 4 17.99 -53.87 -10.91
CA LEU A 4 16.86 -53.19 -11.57
C LEU A 4 15.74 -52.82 -10.58
N LYS A 5 15.41 -53.72 -9.63
CA LYS A 5 14.40 -53.47 -8.60
C LYS A 5 14.81 -52.35 -7.64
N ILE A 6 16.10 -52.29 -7.28
CA ILE A 6 16.65 -51.22 -6.44
C ILE A 6 16.61 -49.88 -7.18
N ILE A 7 17.01 -49.85 -8.45
CA ILE A 7 16.97 -48.63 -9.29
C ILE A 7 15.52 -48.12 -9.41
N LEU A 8 14.56 -49.01 -9.70
CA LEU A 8 13.14 -48.65 -9.81
C LEU A 8 12.59 -48.11 -8.48
N PHE A 9 12.98 -48.70 -7.35
CA PHE A 9 12.58 -48.22 -6.04
C PHE A 9 13.14 -46.82 -5.73
N ILE A 10 14.42 -46.59 -6.02
CA ILE A 10 15.06 -45.26 -5.84
C ILE A 10 14.36 -44.21 -6.71
N LEU A 11 14.09 -44.54 -7.98
CA LEU A 11 13.42 -43.62 -8.89
C LEU A 11 11.99 -43.30 -8.42
N PHE A 12 11.25 -44.30 -7.93
CA PHE A 12 9.93 -44.08 -7.35
C PHE A 12 9.96 -43.15 -6.13
N VAL A 13 10.89 -43.35 -5.20
CA VAL A 13 11.06 -42.46 -4.03
C VAL A 13 11.42 -41.05 -4.48
N PHE A 14 12.30 -40.90 -5.48
CA PHE A 14 12.69 -39.58 -5.99
C PHE A 14 11.51 -38.83 -6.61
N VAL A 15 10.65 -39.52 -7.38
CA VAL A 15 9.42 -38.93 -7.94
C VAL A 15 8.46 -38.51 -6.84
N LEU A 16 8.29 -39.32 -5.79
CA LEU A 16 7.45 -38.94 -4.64
C LEU A 16 7.97 -37.70 -3.92
N LEU A 17 9.29 -37.60 -3.73
CA LEU A 17 9.92 -36.43 -3.11
C LEU A 17 9.74 -35.17 -3.94
N ILE A 18 9.91 -35.26 -5.27
CA ILE A 18 9.62 -34.14 -6.18
C ILE A 18 8.14 -33.75 -6.12
N GLY A 19 7.23 -34.73 -6.13
CA GLY A 19 5.79 -34.47 -6.04
C GLY A 19 5.42 -33.76 -4.74
N MET A 20 5.97 -34.22 -3.61
CA MET A 20 5.77 -33.59 -2.31
C MET A 20 6.38 -32.18 -2.26
N TYR A 21 7.58 -32.01 -2.83
CA TYR A 21 8.25 -30.71 -2.94
C TYR A 21 7.37 -29.70 -3.69
N LEU A 22 6.90 -30.07 -4.89
CA LEU A 22 6.02 -29.21 -5.70
C LEU A 22 4.69 -28.93 -5.00
N PHE A 23 4.13 -29.92 -4.32
CA PHE A 23 2.90 -29.74 -3.55
C PHE A 23 3.09 -28.72 -2.41
N LEU A 24 4.19 -28.80 -1.66
CA LEU A 24 4.50 -27.83 -0.61
C LEU A 24 4.76 -26.44 -1.16
N ASP A 25 5.51 -26.34 -2.28
CA ASP A 25 5.81 -25.06 -2.92
C ASP A 25 4.55 -24.34 -3.42
N LEU A 26 3.69 -25.05 -4.15
CA LEU A 26 2.49 -24.48 -4.78
C LEU A 26 1.40 -24.11 -3.76
N ASN A 27 1.34 -24.81 -2.63
CA ASN A 27 0.37 -24.53 -1.58
C ASN A 27 0.87 -23.55 -0.51
N HIS A 28 2.12 -23.07 -0.64
CA HIS A 28 2.70 -22.13 0.29
C HIS A 28 1.89 -20.84 0.38
N TRP A 29 1.75 -20.27 1.58
CA TRP A 29 0.92 -19.08 1.82
C TRP A 29 1.31 -17.91 0.92
N SER A 30 2.62 -17.74 0.66
CA SER A 30 3.15 -16.66 -0.17
C SER A 30 2.74 -16.76 -1.64
N LYS A 31 2.20 -17.89 -2.10
CA LYS A 31 1.80 -18.11 -3.51
C LYS A 31 0.31 -17.86 -3.76
N LYS A 32 -0.45 -17.51 -2.71
CA LYS A 32 -1.91 -17.35 -2.79
C LYS A 32 -2.30 -15.88 -2.86
N ASP A 33 -2.71 -15.36 -4.00
CA ASP A 33 -3.23 -13.99 -4.02
C ASP A 33 -4.56 -13.89 -3.27
N ILE A 34 -4.76 -12.80 -2.53
CA ILE A 34 -6.01 -12.50 -1.81
C ILE A 34 -6.48 -11.12 -2.24
N ASN A 35 -7.75 -11.01 -2.60
CA ASN A 35 -8.43 -9.74 -2.82
C ASN A 35 -9.77 -9.79 -2.10
N ASP A 36 -9.78 -9.29 -0.87
CA ASP A 36 -10.92 -9.34 0.04
C ASP A 36 -11.56 -7.95 0.15
N TYR A 37 -12.83 -7.86 -0.23
CA TYR A 37 -13.66 -6.65 -0.16
C TYR A 37 -14.66 -6.70 1.00
N THR A 38 -14.50 -7.66 1.92
CA THR A 38 -15.34 -7.73 3.10
C THR A 38 -15.10 -6.49 3.95
N GLU A 39 -16.13 -5.67 4.09
CA GLU A 39 -16.08 -4.46 4.89
C GLU A 39 -15.96 -4.81 6.38
N VAL A 40 -14.96 -4.23 7.05
CA VAL A 40 -14.76 -4.37 8.49
C VAL A 40 -14.85 -2.99 9.12
N LEU A 41 -15.94 -2.75 9.85
CA LEU A 41 -16.16 -1.50 10.59
C LEU A 41 -15.12 -1.33 11.69
N LEU A 42 -14.60 -0.12 11.81
CA LEU A 42 -13.63 0.24 12.84
C LEU A 42 -14.35 0.74 14.10
N PRO A 43 -13.80 0.42 15.29
CA PRO A 43 -14.44 0.78 16.55
C PRO A 43 -14.30 2.27 16.90
N GLN A 44 -13.41 3.00 16.23
CA GLN A 44 -13.17 4.42 16.46
C GLN A 44 -13.06 5.18 15.14
N PRO A 45 -13.42 6.48 15.12
CA PRO A 45 -13.20 7.33 13.97
C PRO A 45 -11.72 7.47 13.60
N ILE A 46 -11.45 7.44 12.30
CA ILE A 46 -10.17 7.64 11.63
C ILE A 46 -10.21 9.03 11.01
N HIS A 47 -9.41 9.94 11.57
CA HIS A 47 -9.29 11.31 11.08
C HIS A 47 -7.89 11.60 10.53
N SER A 48 -6.96 10.67 10.72
CA SER A 48 -5.55 10.81 10.38
C SER A 48 -4.97 9.49 9.89
N ILE A 49 -3.79 9.57 9.27
CA ILE A 49 -2.99 8.38 8.92
C ILE A 49 -2.61 7.60 10.18
N LYS A 50 -2.31 8.28 11.29
CA LYS A 50 -1.87 7.61 12.51
C LYS A 50 -3.01 6.84 13.20
N ASP A 51 -4.25 7.32 13.11
CA ASP A 51 -5.41 6.62 13.68
C ASP A 51 -5.64 5.27 12.99
N GLY A 52 -5.54 5.25 11.66
CA GLY A 52 -5.79 4.04 10.87
C GLY A 52 -4.66 3.03 10.90
N LEU A 53 -3.42 3.48 11.19
CA LEU A 53 -2.23 2.64 11.14
C LEU A 53 -2.32 1.41 12.05
N ASN A 54 -2.79 1.55 13.29
CA ASN A 54 -2.89 0.44 14.23
C ASN A 54 -3.82 -0.67 13.69
N TYR A 55 -4.99 -0.29 13.14
CA TYR A 55 -5.94 -1.24 12.58
C TYR A 55 -5.40 -1.91 11.30
N ALA A 56 -4.70 -1.15 10.47
CA ALA A 56 -4.05 -1.68 9.28
C ALA A 56 -2.95 -2.69 9.64
N GLU A 57 -2.13 -2.38 10.65
CA GLU A 57 -1.11 -3.29 11.18
C GLU A 57 -1.72 -4.57 11.75
N GLU A 58 -2.76 -4.48 12.57
CA GLU A 58 -3.44 -5.65 13.12
C GLU A 58 -4.00 -6.54 12.00
N ARG A 59 -4.61 -5.94 10.98
CA ARG A 59 -5.13 -6.67 9.81
C ARG A 59 -4.00 -7.35 9.03
N ALA A 60 -2.89 -6.66 8.79
CA ALA A 60 -1.72 -7.22 8.12
C ALA A 60 -1.07 -8.36 8.93
N LYS A 61 -0.94 -8.19 10.25
CA LYS A 61 -0.36 -9.17 11.17
C LYS A 61 -1.22 -10.43 11.35
N THR A 62 -2.54 -10.31 11.17
CA THR A 62 -3.46 -11.47 11.09
C THR A 62 -3.11 -12.38 9.91
N TRP A 63 -2.68 -11.79 8.80
CA TRP A 63 -2.20 -12.55 7.64
C TRP A 63 -0.76 -13.04 7.85
N HIS A 64 0.17 -12.19 8.28
CA HIS A 64 1.54 -12.59 8.57
C HIS A 64 2.22 -11.71 9.63
N LYS A 65 2.72 -12.33 10.71
CA LYS A 65 3.33 -11.65 11.87
C LYS A 65 4.54 -10.78 11.56
N GLY A 66 5.24 -11.07 10.46
CA GLY A 66 6.45 -10.35 10.02
C GLY A 66 6.19 -9.18 9.06
N ALA A 67 4.94 -8.70 8.95
CA ALA A 67 4.60 -7.56 8.12
C ALA A 67 5.24 -6.27 8.65
N ILE A 68 6.00 -5.59 7.80
CA ILE A 68 6.60 -4.28 8.08
C ILE A 68 5.96 -3.23 7.18
N LEU A 69 5.64 -2.06 7.73
CA LEU A 69 5.08 -0.95 6.96
C LEU A 69 6.14 -0.38 6.03
N ILE A 70 5.83 -0.21 4.75
CA ILE A 70 6.79 0.33 3.75
C ILE A 70 6.26 1.56 3.03
N ASN A 71 4.95 1.77 2.98
CA ASN A 71 4.37 2.90 2.29
C ASN A 71 2.97 3.23 2.84
N ILE A 72 2.62 4.52 2.84
CA ILE A 72 1.26 5.00 3.08
C ILE A 72 0.91 5.99 1.97
N GLY A 73 -0.27 5.84 1.38
CA GLY A 73 -0.84 6.79 0.45
C GLY A 73 -2.26 7.15 0.85
N VAL A 74 -2.71 8.33 0.45
CA VAL A 74 -4.11 8.74 0.58
C VAL A 74 -4.63 9.17 -0.77
N SER A 75 -5.76 8.64 -1.20
CA SER A 75 -6.42 9.05 -2.43
C SER A 75 -7.75 9.74 -2.13
N PHE A 76 -7.97 10.88 -2.78
CA PHE A 76 -9.23 11.61 -2.81
C PHE A 76 -9.78 11.53 -4.23
N GLU A 77 -11.08 11.29 -4.34
CA GLU A 77 -11.76 11.13 -5.63
C GLU A 77 -11.84 12.45 -6.40
N ASP A 78 -11.98 13.57 -5.69
CA ASP A 78 -12.21 14.89 -6.24
C ASP A 78 -11.81 16.01 -5.26
N LYS A 79 -11.96 17.27 -5.68
CA LYS A 79 -11.72 18.45 -4.84
C LYS A 79 -12.54 18.45 -3.55
N LYS A 80 -13.80 18.02 -3.62
CA LYS A 80 -14.71 18.04 -2.46
C LYS A 80 -14.24 17.07 -1.38
N SER A 81 -13.96 15.83 -1.74
CA SER A 81 -13.41 14.80 -0.85
C SER A 81 -12.07 15.23 -0.25
N PHE A 82 -11.22 15.92 -1.02
CA PHE A 82 -10.01 16.56 -0.50
C PHE A 82 -10.32 17.64 0.54
N GLU A 83 -11.21 18.59 0.23
CA GLU A 83 -11.59 19.68 1.15
C GLU A 83 -12.30 19.18 2.42
N ASP A 84 -13.12 18.14 2.30
CA ASP A 84 -13.83 17.48 3.40
C ASP A 84 -12.92 16.54 4.21
N LYS A 85 -11.66 16.37 3.77
CA LYS A 85 -10.65 15.48 4.39
C LYS A 85 -11.14 14.03 4.45
N GLN A 86 -11.91 13.60 3.46
CA GLN A 86 -12.47 12.25 3.35
C GLN A 86 -11.83 11.54 2.16
N GLY A 87 -10.92 10.62 2.43
CA GLY A 87 -10.26 9.83 1.39
C GLY A 87 -10.16 8.35 1.73
N ILE A 88 -9.49 7.60 0.87
CA ILE A 88 -9.07 6.23 1.14
C ILE A 88 -7.59 6.24 1.48
N ILE A 89 -7.26 5.79 2.68
CA ILE A 89 -5.88 5.58 3.11
C ILE A 89 -5.48 4.16 2.72
N SER A 90 -4.38 4.03 1.98
CA SER A 90 -3.74 2.76 1.64
C SER A 90 -2.48 2.59 2.48
N TYR A 91 -2.42 1.53 3.27
CA TYR A 91 -1.25 1.10 4.01
C TYR A 91 -0.66 -0.12 3.34
N GLN A 92 0.57 -0.02 2.89
CA GLN A 92 1.27 -1.11 2.23
C GLN A 92 2.35 -1.67 3.14
N PHE A 93 2.30 -2.99 3.31
CA PHE A 93 3.21 -3.76 4.13
C PHE A 93 4.00 -4.74 3.27
N TYR A 94 5.23 -5.00 3.69
CA TYR A 94 6.13 -5.97 3.08
C TYR A 94 6.40 -7.13 4.04
N VAL A 95 6.53 -8.32 3.47
CA VAL A 95 6.97 -9.53 4.18
C VAL A 95 8.07 -10.22 3.39
N LEU A 96 9.20 -10.47 4.04
CA LEU A 96 10.24 -11.36 3.55
C LEU A 96 9.89 -12.79 3.96
N ASN A 97 9.76 -13.67 2.97
CA ASN A 97 9.68 -15.10 3.21
C ASN A 97 11.09 -15.69 3.23
N GLU A 98 11.49 -16.23 4.39
CA GLU A 98 12.79 -16.88 4.57
C GLU A 98 12.72 -18.41 4.31
N ASP A 99 11.51 -18.95 4.11
CA ASP A 99 11.34 -20.37 3.82
C ASP A 99 11.87 -20.72 2.42
N PHE A 100 12.28 -21.99 2.27
CA PHE A 100 12.76 -22.52 0.98
C PHE A 100 11.66 -22.55 -0.09
N PHE A 101 10.40 -22.61 0.33
CA PHE A 101 9.23 -22.70 -0.52
C PHE A 101 8.57 -21.34 -0.73
N GLY A 102 7.90 -21.18 -1.85
CA GLY A 102 7.05 -20.02 -2.11
C GLY A 102 7.80 -18.86 -2.77
N TRP A 103 7.25 -17.65 -2.59
CA TRP A 103 7.82 -16.42 -3.11
C TRP A 103 8.57 -15.70 -2.01
N LYS A 104 9.80 -15.25 -2.32
CA LYS A 104 10.68 -14.56 -1.37
C LYS A 104 10.12 -13.21 -0.91
N HIS A 105 9.42 -12.50 -1.79
CA HIS A 105 8.96 -11.14 -1.57
C HIS A 105 7.45 -11.05 -1.74
N ASN A 106 6.79 -10.51 -0.74
CA ASN A 106 5.34 -10.47 -0.64
C ASN A 106 4.90 -9.09 -0.13
N THR A 107 3.77 -8.61 -0.62
CA THR A 107 3.20 -7.32 -0.23
C THR A 107 1.73 -7.46 0.07
N CYS A 108 1.27 -6.80 1.12
CA CYS A 108 -0.15 -6.65 1.36
C CYS A 108 -0.53 -5.17 1.53
N ASP A 109 -1.70 -4.82 1.01
CA ASP A 109 -2.26 -3.48 1.07
C ASP A 109 -3.56 -3.53 1.87
N VAL A 110 -3.70 -2.62 2.84
CA VAL A 110 -4.93 -2.43 3.62
C VAL A 110 -5.50 -1.07 3.27
N PHE A 111 -6.75 -1.04 2.83
CA PHE A 111 -7.44 0.18 2.44
C PHE A 111 -8.49 0.54 3.49
N ILE A 112 -8.35 1.71 4.09
CA ILE A 112 -9.29 2.28 5.06
C ILE A 112 -10.01 3.45 4.41
N ASP A 113 -11.33 3.39 4.37
CA ASP A 113 -12.19 4.48 3.92
C ASP A 113 -12.52 5.37 5.12
N MET A 114 -12.06 6.62 5.09
CA MET A 114 -12.25 7.59 6.19
C MET A 114 -13.73 7.99 6.34
N GLN A 115 -14.52 7.96 5.27
CA GLN A 115 -15.93 8.32 5.36
C GLN A 115 -16.73 7.18 6.00
N LYS A 116 -16.48 5.94 5.56
CA LYS A 116 -17.17 4.75 6.07
C LYS A 116 -16.64 4.27 7.41
N GLN A 117 -15.46 4.72 7.82
CA GLN A 117 -14.81 4.30 9.05
C GLN A 117 -14.60 2.79 9.08
N SER A 118 -14.09 2.26 7.97
CA SER A 118 -13.98 0.81 7.74
C SER A 118 -12.76 0.45 6.91
N ILE A 119 -12.21 -0.74 7.15
CA ILE A 119 -11.36 -1.41 6.17
C ILE A 119 -12.27 -1.90 5.05
N VAL A 120 -12.10 -1.35 3.85
CA VAL A 120 -12.95 -1.64 2.68
C VAL A 120 -12.30 -2.64 1.72
N ARG A 121 -10.99 -2.83 1.84
CA ARG A 121 -10.26 -3.79 1.02
C ARG A 121 -8.99 -4.26 1.71
N PHE A 122 -8.70 -5.54 1.56
CA PHE A 122 -7.43 -6.16 1.90
C PHE A 122 -6.90 -6.89 0.67
N LEU A 123 -5.70 -6.51 0.24
CA LEU A 123 -5.03 -7.12 -0.91
C LEU A 123 -3.76 -7.81 -0.43
N PHE A 124 -3.52 -9.03 -0.89
CA PHE A 124 -2.22 -9.67 -0.83
C PHE A 124 -1.88 -10.17 -2.23
N PHE A 125 -0.67 -9.86 -2.67
CA PHE A 125 -0.17 -10.28 -3.97
C PHE A 125 1.31 -10.57 -3.88
N HIS A 126 1.73 -11.58 -4.65
CA HIS A 126 3.14 -11.89 -4.79
C HIS A 126 3.79 -10.98 -5.84
N GLY A 127 5.01 -10.49 -5.60
CA GLY A 127 5.60 -9.58 -6.58
C GLY A 127 7.02 -9.12 -6.31
N LEU A 128 7.71 -8.79 -7.41
CA LEU A 128 8.99 -8.11 -7.39
C LEU A 128 8.76 -6.62 -7.10
N LEU A 129 8.78 -6.24 -5.83
CA LEU A 129 9.10 -4.85 -5.48
C LEU A 129 10.53 -4.58 -5.94
N LYS A 130 10.71 -3.75 -6.99
CA LYS A 130 12.02 -3.29 -7.47
C LYS A 130 12.67 -2.27 -6.51
N GLY A 131 11.98 -1.81 -5.48
CA GLY A 131 12.45 -0.86 -4.46
C GLY A 131 11.42 -0.70 -3.33
N GLY A 132 11.66 0.21 -2.38
CA GLY A 132 10.68 0.56 -1.33
C GLY A 132 10.44 -0.55 -0.29
N ARG A 133 11.52 -1.14 0.23
CA ARG A 133 11.47 -2.19 1.27
C ARG A 133 11.93 -1.70 2.64
N ASP A 134 12.38 -0.46 2.71
CA ASP A 134 12.80 0.14 3.95
C ASP A 134 11.55 0.42 4.78
N GLU A 135 11.64 0.10 6.07
CA GLU A 135 10.55 0.38 7.01
C GLU A 135 10.25 1.88 7.02
N LEU A 136 8.97 2.20 6.84
CA LEU A 136 8.49 3.56 6.90
C LEU A 136 8.30 3.96 8.36
N ASP A 137 9.25 4.73 8.87
CA ASP A 137 9.15 5.35 10.19
C ASP A 137 8.33 6.65 10.12
N THR A 138 7.18 6.64 10.80
CA THR A 138 6.22 7.77 10.86
C THR A 138 6.36 8.59 12.15
N SER A 139 7.26 8.21 13.06
CA SER A 139 7.36 8.79 14.41
C SER A 139 7.77 10.27 14.41
N GLU A 140 8.56 10.69 13.42
CA GLU A 140 9.05 12.06 13.29
C GLU A 140 8.08 12.99 12.54
N TRP A 141 7.00 12.47 11.96
CA TRP A 141 6.02 13.26 11.22
C TRP A 141 5.23 14.17 12.16
N LYS A 142 5.25 15.48 11.86
CA LYS A 142 4.53 16.52 12.61
C LYS A 142 3.29 17.04 11.91
N ILE A 143 3.10 16.67 10.64
CA ILE A 143 1.88 16.95 9.89
C ILE A 143 1.13 15.65 9.60
N ASP A 144 -0.16 15.78 9.38
CA ASP A 144 -1.04 14.73 8.86
C ASP A 144 -1.83 15.25 7.64
N VAL A 145 -2.73 14.41 7.11
CA VAL A 145 -3.59 14.72 5.96
C VAL A 145 -4.35 16.02 6.14
N SER A 146 -4.93 16.23 7.33
CA SER A 146 -5.69 17.44 7.62
C SER A 146 -4.86 18.71 7.50
N ASP A 147 -3.60 18.66 7.93
CA ASP A 147 -2.70 19.80 7.87
C ASP A 147 -2.33 20.11 6.42
N VAL A 148 -2.06 19.09 5.61
CA VAL A 148 -1.80 19.24 4.17
C VAL A 148 -2.97 19.94 3.49
N VAL A 149 -4.20 19.48 3.73
CA VAL A 149 -5.41 20.09 3.17
C VAL A 149 -5.53 21.57 3.61
N ASP A 150 -5.34 21.85 4.89
CA ASP A 150 -5.44 23.22 5.42
C ASP A 150 -4.34 24.15 4.88
N ILE A 151 -3.11 23.64 4.71
CA ILE A 151 -1.99 24.40 4.11
C ILE A 151 -2.31 24.78 2.67
N VAL A 152 -2.76 23.81 1.86
CA VAL A 152 -3.08 24.06 0.44
C VAL A 152 -4.23 25.04 0.32
N LYS A 153 -5.32 24.82 1.06
CA LYS A 153 -6.53 25.65 1.01
C LYS A 153 -6.27 27.10 1.42
N ASN A 154 -5.47 27.32 2.46
CA ASN A 154 -5.24 28.66 3.00
C ASN A 154 -4.17 29.45 2.25
N ASN A 155 -3.17 28.78 1.68
CA ASN A 155 -1.97 29.45 1.17
C ASN A 155 -1.80 29.37 -0.36
N ASN A 156 -2.52 28.48 -1.07
CA ASN A 156 -2.26 28.21 -2.49
C ASN A 156 -3.54 28.13 -3.32
N LYS A 157 -4.18 29.29 -3.55
CA LYS A 157 -5.38 29.37 -4.41
C LYS A 157 -5.15 28.83 -5.81
N GLY A 158 -4.01 29.14 -6.42
CA GLY A 158 -3.68 28.67 -7.78
C GLY A 158 -3.60 27.14 -7.88
N PHE A 159 -3.11 26.46 -6.85
CA PHE A 159 -3.11 25.01 -6.77
C PHE A 159 -4.53 24.45 -6.57
N MET A 160 -5.34 25.09 -5.72
CA MET A 160 -6.74 24.71 -5.50
C MET A 160 -7.60 24.80 -6.77
N ASP A 161 -7.25 25.70 -7.70
CA ASP A 161 -7.92 25.82 -9.01
C ASP A 161 -7.59 24.61 -9.91
N GLN A 162 -6.40 23.99 -9.77
CA GLN A 162 -6.04 22.77 -10.52
C GLN A 162 -6.87 21.55 -10.07
N LEU A 163 -7.40 21.57 -8.84
CA LEU A 163 -8.21 20.48 -8.30
C LEU A 163 -9.59 20.37 -8.95
N ASP A 164 -10.10 21.44 -9.56
CA ASP A 164 -11.42 21.44 -10.23
C ASP A 164 -11.45 20.50 -11.45
N ASP A 165 -10.28 20.26 -12.03
CA ASP A 165 -10.06 19.38 -13.20
C ASP A 165 -9.51 17.99 -12.81
N ALA A 166 -9.39 17.70 -11.52
CA ALA A 166 -8.79 16.46 -11.03
C ALA A 166 -9.73 15.27 -11.20
N ALA A 167 -9.20 14.16 -11.73
CA ALA A 167 -9.83 12.85 -11.71
C ALA A 167 -9.49 12.06 -10.44
N VAL A 168 -8.33 12.33 -9.84
CA VAL A 168 -7.94 11.80 -8.53
C VAL A 168 -6.82 12.69 -7.96
N ILE A 169 -6.81 12.84 -6.65
CA ILE A 169 -5.75 13.53 -5.91
C ILE A 169 -5.07 12.50 -5.02
N ILE A 170 -3.75 12.40 -5.08
CA ILE A 170 -3.00 11.37 -4.34
C ILE A 170 -1.94 12.05 -3.47
N LEU A 171 -2.02 11.83 -2.16
CA LEU A 171 -0.96 12.14 -1.23
C LEU A 171 -0.09 10.91 -1.01
N HIS A 172 1.12 10.95 -1.56
CA HIS A 172 2.18 9.98 -1.28
C HIS A 172 2.99 10.43 -0.07
N THR A 173 3.10 9.58 0.93
CA THR A 173 3.90 9.89 2.12
C THR A 173 5.27 9.22 2.06
N GLY A 174 6.24 9.84 2.72
CA GLY A 174 7.60 9.34 2.78
C GLY A 174 8.34 9.93 3.96
N LYS A 175 9.48 9.32 4.33
CA LYS A 175 10.26 9.75 5.50
C LYS A 175 10.70 11.22 5.43
N ARG A 176 11.14 11.67 4.25
CA ARG A 176 11.75 13.00 4.06
C ARG A 176 10.89 14.01 3.32
N LYS A 177 9.96 13.53 2.50
CA LYS A 177 9.09 14.37 1.69
C LYS A 177 7.76 13.68 1.48
N TRP A 178 6.70 14.46 1.49
CA TRP A 178 5.38 14.04 1.06
C TRP A 178 5.06 14.73 -0.25
N THR A 179 4.31 14.07 -1.12
CA THR A 179 4.01 14.55 -2.46
C THR A 179 2.51 14.45 -2.70
N LEU A 180 1.88 15.59 -2.94
CA LEU A 180 0.49 15.69 -3.34
C LEU A 180 0.43 15.85 -4.86
N ASP A 181 -0.03 14.82 -5.54
CA ASP A 181 -0.18 14.78 -7.00
C ASP A 181 -1.66 14.95 -7.37
N VAL A 182 -1.92 15.83 -8.34
CA VAL A 182 -3.23 16.03 -8.95
C VAL A 182 -3.19 15.37 -10.32
N LEU A 183 -4.04 14.39 -10.52
CA LEU A 183 -4.08 13.61 -11.76
C LEU A 183 -5.37 13.91 -12.52
N LYS A 184 -5.23 14.11 -13.83
CA LYS A 184 -6.35 14.28 -14.77
C LYS A 184 -6.42 13.08 -15.71
N ASP A 185 -7.63 12.65 -16.02
CA ASP A 185 -7.84 11.63 -17.04
C ASP A 185 -7.48 12.21 -18.43
N THR A 186 -6.77 11.41 -19.21
CA THR A 186 -6.42 11.66 -20.62
C THR A 186 -6.98 10.51 -21.46
N ASP A 187 -6.92 10.64 -22.80
CA ASP A 187 -7.50 9.64 -23.72
C ASP A 187 -7.02 8.19 -23.51
N SER A 188 -5.89 7.98 -22.83
CA SER A 188 -5.30 6.65 -22.63
C SER A 188 -4.74 6.37 -21.23
N SER A 189 -4.67 7.37 -20.34
CA SER A 189 -4.03 7.23 -19.03
C SER A 189 -4.38 8.38 -18.09
N ARG A 190 -3.75 8.43 -16.91
CA ARG A 190 -3.78 9.60 -16.03
C ARG A 190 -2.47 10.35 -16.11
N ALA A 191 -2.54 11.66 -16.31
CA ALA A 191 -1.39 12.55 -16.30
C ALA A 191 -1.40 13.40 -15.03
N ILE A 192 -0.21 13.63 -14.46
CA ILE A 192 -0.05 14.57 -13.35
C ILE A 192 -0.10 15.97 -13.94
N ILE A 193 -1.06 16.77 -13.49
CA ILE A 193 -1.27 18.16 -13.93
C ILE A 193 -0.74 19.18 -12.91
N ALA A 194 -0.64 18.78 -11.65
CA ALA A 194 0.00 19.57 -10.61
C ALA A 194 0.61 18.67 -9.53
N ARG A 195 1.68 19.16 -8.91
CA ARG A 195 2.38 18.49 -7.82
C ARG A 195 2.79 19.50 -6.76
N MET A 196 2.59 19.16 -5.50
CA MET A 196 3.12 19.91 -4.37
C MET A 196 3.89 19.00 -3.43
N ILE A 197 5.06 19.44 -2.98
CA ILE A 197 5.94 18.66 -2.12
C ILE A 197 6.04 19.34 -0.75
N PHE A 198 5.87 18.56 0.31
CA PHE A 198 5.89 19.01 1.70
C PHE A 198 7.02 18.37 2.49
N ASP A 199 7.56 19.11 3.44
CA ASP A 199 8.38 18.58 4.52
C ASP A 199 7.48 18.03 5.64
N PRO A 200 7.47 16.71 5.91
CA PRO A 200 6.58 16.13 6.92
C PRO A 200 6.93 16.49 8.36
N GLN A 201 8.12 17.05 8.62
CA GLN A 201 8.54 17.47 9.95
C GLN A 201 8.20 18.92 10.25
N THR A 202 7.95 19.74 9.23
CA THR A 202 7.70 21.18 9.40
C THR A 202 6.41 21.69 8.77
N GLY A 203 5.79 20.91 7.88
CA GLY A 203 4.62 21.34 7.10
C GLY A 203 4.92 22.39 6.04
N LYS A 204 6.20 22.71 5.81
CA LYS A 204 6.57 23.67 4.78
C LYS A 204 6.43 23.05 3.40
N ILE A 205 5.93 23.85 2.47
CA ILE A 205 5.99 23.54 1.04
C ILE A 205 7.45 23.69 0.60
N ILE A 206 8.01 22.60 0.09
CA ILE A 206 9.36 22.53 -0.45
C ILE A 206 9.35 22.99 -1.91
N GLU A 207 8.36 22.53 -2.68
CA GLU A 207 8.29 22.71 -4.12
C GLU A 207 6.83 22.61 -4.61
N GLU A 208 6.52 23.36 -5.66
CA GLU A 208 5.24 23.34 -6.37
C GLU A 208 5.50 23.35 -7.88
N GLU A 209 4.88 22.40 -8.58
CA GLU A 209 5.02 22.23 -10.03
C GLU A 209 3.62 22.17 -10.67
N SER A 210 3.44 22.88 -11.77
CA SER A 210 2.24 22.79 -12.62
C SER A 210 2.64 22.36 -14.02
N PHE A 211 1.90 21.41 -14.58
CA PHE A 211 2.16 20.83 -15.89
C PHE A 211 1.04 21.25 -16.84
N HIS A 212 1.41 21.85 -17.97
CA HIS A 212 0.49 22.35 -19.00
C HIS A 212 0.45 21.41 -20.21
#